data_AF-A0A7J2WTA1-F1
#
_entry.id   AF-A0A7J2WTA1-F1
#
_cell.length_a   1.000
_cell.length_b   1.000
_cell.length_c   1.000
_cell.angle_alpha   90.00
_cell.angle_beta   90.00
_cell.angle_gamma   90.00
#
_symmetry.space_group_name_H-M   'P 1'
#
loop_
_entity.id
_entity.type
_entity.pdbx_description
1 polymer ?
#
loop_
_entity_poly.entity_id
_entity_poly.type
_entity_poly.pdbx_seq_one_letter_code
_entity_poly.pdbx_strand_id
1 'polypeptide(L)' 'MHLSSSVEEAAIVARRHGKDVIVLEVDARAMLNDGFEIRKAGKVYLVREVPPKYIIGLIDISEVAGR' A
#
# COMPACT_ATOMS: atom_id res chain seq x y z
N MET A 1 -0.86 8.22 6.60
CA MET A 1 -1.03 6.83 6.12
C MET A 1 0.33 6.14 6.03
N HIS A 2 0.34 4.81 6.18
CA HIS A 2 1.54 3.98 6.04
C HIS A 2 1.46 3.19 4.72
N LEU A 3 2.56 3.15 3.98
CA LEU A 3 2.73 2.33 2.78
C LEU A 3 3.85 1.31 3.02
N SER A 4 3.71 0.13 2.42
CA SER A 4 4.73 -0.92 2.42
C SER A 4 5.54 -0.89 1.12
N SER A 5 6.80 -1.34 1.17
CA SER A 5 7.66 -1.44 -0.02
C SER A 5 7.31 -2.62 -0.94
N SER A 6 6.58 -3.61 -0.44
CA SER A 6 6.19 -4.79 -1.21
C SER A 6 4.80 -5.28 -0.83
N VAL A 7 4.21 -6.08 -1.72
CA VAL A 7 2.89 -6.70 -1.52
C VAL A 7 2.93 -7.68 -0.34
N GLU A 8 4.04 -8.41 -0.15
CA GLU A 8 4.21 -9.37 0.94
C GLU A 8 4.20 -8.66 2.30
N GLU A 9 4.92 -7.54 2.44
CA GLU A 9 4.90 -6.73 3.66
C GLU A 9 3.50 -6.14 3.90
N ALA A 10 2.84 -5.65 2.84
CA ALA A 10 1.46 -5.16 2.92
C ALA A 10 0.49 -6.25 3.39
N ALA A 11 0.61 -7.48 2.87
CA ALA A 11 -0.21 -8.62 3.24
C ALA A 11 0.01 -9.03 4.71
N ILE A 12 1.25 -9.02 5.21
CA ILE A 12 1.55 -9.31 6.61
C ILE A 12 0.87 -8.30 7.55
N VAL A 13 0.90 -7.00 7.20
CA VAL A 13 0.21 -5.96 7.95
C VAL A 13 -1.30 -6.14 7.88
N ALA A 14 -1.84 -6.34 6.67
CA ALA A 14 -3.27 -6.50 6.43
C ALA A 14 -3.88 -7.69 7.19
N ARG A 15 -3.18 -8.83 7.28
CA ARG A 15 -3.61 -10.01 8.06
C ARG A 15 -3.83 -9.74 9.54
N ARG A 16 -3.21 -8.69 10.11
CA ARG A 16 -3.46 -8.28 11.50
C ARG A 16 -4.82 -7.63 11.69
N HIS A 17 -5.42 -7.13 10.61
CA HIS A 17 -6.71 -6.44 10.61
C HIS A 17 -7.89 -7.36 10.26
N GLY A 18 -7.65 -8.56 9.73
CA GLY A 18 -8.69 -9.54 9.45
C GLY A 18 -8.39 -10.39 8.22
N LYS A 19 -9.41 -11.12 7.78
CA LYS A 19 -9.37 -11.97 6.58
C LYS A 19 -9.94 -11.29 5.34
N ASP A 20 -10.83 -10.32 5.53
CA ASP A 20 -11.46 -9.54 4.47
C ASP A 20 -10.75 -8.20 4.35
N VAL A 21 -9.59 -8.23 3.68
CA VAL A 21 -8.71 -7.06 3.53
C VAL A 21 -8.13 -7.04 2.12
N ILE A 22 -7.94 -5.84 1.61
CA ILE A 22 -7.45 -5.58 0.26
C ILE A 22 -6.14 -4.80 0.36
N VAL A 23 -5.17 -5.13 -0.49
CA VAL A 23 -3.96 -4.32 -0.67
C VAL A 23 -4.14 -3.42 -1.88
N LEU A 24 -3.95 -2.11 -1.69
CA LEU A 24 -4.00 -1.12 -2.76
C LEU A 24 -2.58 -0.89 -3.29
N GLU A 25 -2.42 -1.02 -4.60
CA GLU A 25 -1.19 -0.64 -5.27
C GLU A 25 -1.23 0.85 -5.62
N VAL A 26 -0.19 1.58 -5.22
CA VAL A 26 -0.12 3.04 -5.33
C VAL A 26 1.07 3.43 -6.20
N ASP A 27 0.85 4.28 -7.20
CA ASP A 27 1.92 4.89 -7.99
C ASP A 27 2.62 5.99 -7.19
N ALA A 28 3.53 5.57 -6.31
CA ALA A 28 4.35 6.46 -5.51
C ALA A 28 5.24 7.37 -6.35
N ARG A 29 5.63 6.96 -7.57
CA ARG A 29 6.46 7.77 -8.46
C ARG A 29 5.66 8.93 -9.03
N ALA A 30 4.44 8.69 -9.49
CA ALA A 30 3.54 9.75 -9.94
C ALA A 30 3.20 10.73 -8.80
N MET A 31 2.99 10.23 -7.59
CA MET A 31 2.79 11.09 -6.41
C MET A 31 4.00 12.01 -6.15
N LEU A 32 5.22 11.47 -6.15
CA LEU A 32 6.43 12.27 -5.97
C LEU A 32 6.59 13.32 -7.08
N ASN A 33 6.32 12.94 -8.34
CA ASN A 33 6.39 13.85 -9.48
C ASN A 33 5.37 15.00 -9.38
N ASP A 34 4.19 14.73 -8.84
CA ASP A 34 3.14 15.74 -8.61
C ASP A 34 3.35 16.55 -7.31
N GLY A 35 4.46 16.34 -6.60
CA GLY A 35 4.85 17.14 -5.43
C GLY A 35 4.35 16.62 -4.08
N PHE A 36 3.82 15.39 -4.02
CA PHE A 36 3.43 14.79 -2.75
C PHE A 36 4.65 14.37 -1.93
N GLU A 37 4.60 14.60 -0.62
CA GLU A 37 5.66 14.18 0.29
C GLU A 37 5.49 12.71 0.70
N ILE A 38 6.51 11.90 0.39
CA ILE A 38 6.63 10.51 0.84
C ILE A 38 7.91 10.36 1.67
N ARG A 39 7.78 10.10 2.97
CA ARG A 39 8.92 10.00 3.89
C ARG A 39 9.20 8.55 4.24
N LYS A 40 10.46 8.13 4.22
CA LYS A 40 10.85 6.79 4.69
C LYS A 40 10.95 6.77 6.22
N ALA A 41 10.31 5.79 6.85
CA ALA A 41 10.35 5.57 8.30
C ALA A 41 10.62 4.08 8.60
N GLY A 42 11.91 3.72 8.67
CA GLY A 42 12.31 2.32 8.81
C GLY A 42 11.96 1.51 7.56
N LYS A 43 11.10 0.50 7.71
CA LYS A 43 10.62 -0.39 6.62
C LYS A 43 9.38 0.13 5.90
N VAL A 44 8.74 1.17 6.43
CA VAL A 44 7.50 1.73 5.86
C VAL A 44 7.74 3.13 5.29
N TYR A 45 6.79 3.58 4.48
CA TYR A 45 6.75 4.96 4.00
C TYR A 45 5.52 5.66 4.56
N LEU A 46 5.68 6.95 4.89
CA LEU A 46 4.66 7.81 5.45
C LEU A 46 4.25 8.84 4.42
N VAL A 47 2.93 8.95 4.23
CA VAL A 47 2.29 9.96 3.38
C VAL A 47 1.15 10.61 4.15
N ARG A 48 0.84 11.88 3.86
CA ARG A 48 -0.33 12.53 4.44
C ARG A 48 -1.62 11.89 3.95
N GLU A 49 -1.74 11.75 2.63
CA GLU A 49 -2.88 11.15 1.95
C GLU A 49 -2.45 10.49 0.63
N VAL A 50 -3.31 9.64 0.08
CA VAL A 50 -3.16 9.05 -1.25
C VAL A 50 -4.41 9.40 -2.05
N PRO A 51 -4.33 10.36 -3.00
CA PRO A 51 -5.46 10.66 -3.86
C PRO A 51 -5.87 9.45 -4.73
N PRO A 52 -7.16 9.23 -4.99
CA PRO A 52 -7.64 8.05 -5.72
C PRO A 52 -7.01 7.87 -7.10
N LYS A 53 -6.61 8.96 -7.78
CA LYS A 53 -5.96 8.92 -9.09
C LYS A 53 -4.62 8.17 -9.13
N TYR A 54 -4.01 7.91 -7.97
CA TYR A 54 -2.74 7.17 -7.87
C TYR A 54 -2.93 5.72 -7.45
N ILE A 55 -4.16 5.27 -7.21
CA ILE A 55 -4.44 3.85 -6.95
C ILE A 55 -4.50 3.16 -8.31
N ILE A 56 -3.50 2.32 -8.60
CA ILE A 56 -3.32 1.68 -9.91
C ILE A 56 -3.68 0.20 -9.91
N GLY A 57 -3.88 -0.39 -8.74
CA GLY A 57 -4.17 -1.81 -8.59
C GLY A 57 -4.86 -2.12 -7.27
N LEU A 58 -5.54 -3.25 -7.26
CA LEU A 58 -6.30 -3.74 -6.12
C LEU A 58 -6.06 -5.24 -6.03
N ILE A 59 -5.45 -5.68 -4.93
CA ILE A 59 -5.02 -7.05 -4.72
C ILE A 59 -5.86 -7.62 -3.58
N ASP A 60 -6.69 -8.60 -3.92
CA ASP A 60 -7.40 -9.40 -2.94
C ASP A 60 -6.43 -10.44 -2.35
N ILE A 61 -6.06 -10.29 -1.08
CA ILE A 61 -5.14 -11.23 -0.44
C ILE A 61 -5.82 -12.53 0.01
N SER A 62 -7.16 -12.62 -0.05
CA SER A 62 -7.87 -13.88 0.15
C SER A 62 -7.56 -14.88 -0.96
N GLU A 63 -7.32 -14.40 -2.19
CA GLU A 63 -6.85 -15.23 -3.31
C GLU A 63 -5.41 -15.72 -3.13
N VAL A 64 -4.60 -15.00 -2.35
CA VAL A 64 -3.19 -15.36 -2.06
C VAL A 64 -3.10 -16.34 -0.88
N ALA A 65 -4.07 -16.34 0.04
CA ALA A 65 -4.11 -17.24 1.19
C ALA A 65 -4.70 -18.64 0.87
N GLY A 66 -5.31 -18.81 -0.30
CA GLY A 66 -5.92 -20.07 -0.77
C GLY A 66 -5.03 -20.94 -1.67
N ARG A 67 -3.75 -20.62 -1.81
CA ARG A 67 -2.76 -21.43 -2.55
C ARG A 67 -1.66 -21.96 -1.63
#